data_AF-S5Y5V6-F1
#
_entry.id   AF-S5Y5V6-F1
#
_cell.length_a   1.000
_cell.length_b   1.000
_cell.length_c   1.000
_cell.angle_alpha   90.00
_cell.angle_beta   90.00
_cell.angle_gamma   90.00
#
_symmetry.space_group_name_H-M   'P 1'
#
loop_
_entity.id
_entity.type
_entity.pdbx_description
1 polymer ?
#
loop_
_entity_poly.entity_id
_entity_poly.type
_entity_poly.pdbx_seq_one_letter_code
_entity_poly.pdbx_strand_id
1 'polypeptide(L)'
;DNKSEYLVQKTINNLKGNENRITIIIAHRLSTIRYANTIFVLSNRERSDNNNNNNNNKINNEGSYIIEQGTHDSLMKNKNGIYHLMINNQKISSNKSSNNGKIM
;
A
#
# COMPACT_ATOMS: atom_id res chain seq x y z
N ASP A 1 1.82 20.04 -1.64
CA ASP A 1 1.70 18.76 -0.91
C ASP A 1 2.62 18.60 0.31
N ASN A 2 3.52 19.56 0.63
CA ASN A 2 4.41 19.40 1.80
C ASN A 2 3.70 19.58 3.16
N LYS A 3 2.68 20.45 3.23
CA LYS A 3 1.97 20.74 4.48
C LYS A 3 1.09 19.56 4.93
N SER A 4 0.44 18.90 3.98
CA SER A 4 -0.38 17.70 4.22
C SER A 4 0.48 16.52 4.68
N GLU A 5 1.64 16.31 4.03
CA GLU A 5 2.59 15.27 4.42
C GLU A 5 3.19 15.51 5.81
N TYR A 6 3.56 16.76 6.12
CA TYR A 6 4.02 17.14 7.44
C TYR A 6 2.98 16.84 8.53
N LEU A 7 1.70 17.13 8.27
CA LEU A 7 0.62 16.86 9.22
C LEU A 7 0.45 15.35 9.44
N VAL A 8 0.48 14.54 8.38
CA VAL A 8 0.42 13.08 8.48
C VAL A 8 1.60 12.54 9.30
N GLN A 9 2.82 13.01 9.01
CA GLN A 9 4.00 12.56 9.72
C GLN A 9 3.99 12.96 11.20
N LYS A 10 3.53 14.18 11.52
CA LYS A 10 3.34 14.66 12.89
C LYS A 10 2.33 13.78 13.64
N THR A 11 1.20 13.45 13.03
CA THR A 11 0.19 12.57 13.62
C THR A 11 0.77 11.19 13.91
N ILE A 12 1.49 10.58 12.96
CA ILE A 12 2.11 9.25 13.16
C ILE A 12 3.15 9.29 14.28
N ASN A 13 3.99 10.33 14.34
CA ASN A 13 5.00 10.47 15.39
C ASN A 13 4.36 10.62 16.78
N ASN A 14 3.25 11.36 16.89
CA ASN A 14 2.50 11.49 18.14
C ASN A 14 1.84 10.17 18.58
N LEU A 15 1.44 9.33 17.62
CA LEU A 15 0.86 8.01 17.91
C LEU A 15 1.90 7.03 18.44
N LYS A 16 3.15 7.08 17.93
CA LYS A 16 4.26 6.22 18.40
C LYS A 16 4.62 6.43 19.87
N GLY A 17 4.42 7.64 20.41
CA GLY A 17 4.69 7.94 21.82
C GLY A 17 3.62 7.48 22.81
N ASN A 18 2.58 6.77 22.36
CA ASN A 18 1.50 6.26 23.21
C ASN A 18 1.42 4.74 23.10
N GLU A 19 2.14 4.05 23.97
CA GLU A 19 2.40 2.60 23.92
C GLU A 19 1.13 1.74 24.12
N ASN A 20 0.01 2.31 24.56
CA ASN A 20 -1.23 1.59 24.86
C ASN A 20 -2.32 1.71 23.76
N ARG A 21 -1.96 2.01 22.51
CA ARG A 21 -2.96 2.16 21.42
C ARG A 21 -2.67 1.27 20.21
N ILE A 22 -3.70 0.56 19.76
CA ILE A 22 -3.70 -0.10 18.45
C ILE A 22 -3.96 0.95 17.38
N THR A 23 -3.04 1.06 16.42
CA THR A 23 -3.14 2.01 15.31
C THR A 23 -3.24 1.24 14.00
N ILE A 24 -4.32 1.46 13.25
CA ILE A 24 -4.51 0.90 11.90
C ILE A 24 -4.39 2.05 10.90
N ILE A 25 -3.52 1.90 9.90
CA ILE A 25 -3.29 2.91 8.86
C ILE A 25 -3.54 2.27 7.50
N ILE A 26 -4.47 2.85 6.73
CA ILE A 26 -4.66 2.54 5.32
C ILE A 26 -3.81 3.52 4.52
N ALA A 27 -2.77 3.03 3.85
CA ALA A 27 -1.77 3.87 3.22
C ALA A 27 -1.81 3.76 1.70
N HIS A 28 -2.00 4.91 1.04
CA HIS A 28 -1.63 5.05 -0.37
C HIS A 28 -0.12 5.30 -0.49
N ARG A 29 0.45 6.18 0.34
CA ARG A 29 1.90 6.49 0.38
C ARG A 29 2.62 5.51 1.30
N LEU A 30 3.42 4.60 0.74
CA LEU A 30 4.05 3.56 1.54
C LEU A 30 5.16 4.07 2.47
N SER A 31 5.67 5.30 2.25
CA SER A 31 6.61 5.96 3.16
C SER A 31 6.03 6.17 4.56
N THR A 32 4.71 6.39 4.69
CA THR A 32 4.06 6.67 5.97
C THR A 32 3.98 5.42 6.87
N ILE A 33 3.95 4.23 6.27
CA ILE A 33 3.86 2.94 6.97
C ILE A 33 5.20 2.21 7.07
N ARG A 34 6.32 2.83 6.66
CA ARG A 34 7.66 2.22 6.68
C ARG A 34 8.04 1.64 8.04
N TYR A 35 7.62 2.30 9.12
CA TYR A 35 7.96 1.94 10.50
C TYR A 35 6.83 1.22 11.23
N ALA A 36 5.81 0.73 10.51
CA ALA A 36 4.76 -0.06 11.13
C ALA A 36 5.33 -1.37 11.69
N ASN A 37 4.80 -1.82 12.83
CA ASN A 37 5.21 -3.10 13.43
C ASN A 37 4.90 -4.28 12.51
N THR A 38 3.79 -4.20 11.77
CA THR A 38 3.40 -5.16 10.74
C THR A 38 2.67 -4.44 9.61
N ILE A 39 2.86 -4.91 8.39
CA ILE A 39 2.19 -4.44 7.17
C ILE A 39 1.45 -5.64 6.59
N PHE A 40 0.17 -5.44 6.28
CA PHE A 40 -0.66 -6.39 5.55
C PHE A 40 -0.90 -5.86 4.15
N VAL A 41 -0.53 -6.62 3.13
CA VAL A 41 -0.80 -6.28 1.74
C VAL A 41 -2.05 -7.03 1.31
N LEU A 42 -3.03 -6.28 0.82
CA LEU A 42 -4.31 -6.81 0.37
C LEU A 42 -4.35 -6.86 -1.15
N SER A 43 -4.94 -7.92 -1.70
CA SER A 43 -5.25 -8.04 -3.11
C SER A 43 -6.66 -8.56 -3.33
N ASN A 44 -7.20 -8.31 -4.52
CA ASN A 44 -8.46 -8.91 -4.96
C ASN A 44 -8.18 -10.29 -5.53
N ARG A 45 -9.15 -11.21 -5.39
CA ARG A 45 -9.06 -12.51 -6.06
C ARG A 45 -9.17 -12.28 -7.56
N GLU A 46 -8.16 -12.71 -8.32
CA GLU A 46 -8.30 -12.78 -9.77
C GLU A 46 -9.41 -13.79 -10.07
N ARG A 47 -10.43 -13.32 -10.78
CA ARG A 47 -11.45 -14.18 -11.36
C ARG A 47 -10.75 -15.09 -12.38
N SER A 48 -10.57 -16.36 -12.05
CA SER A 48 -10.43 -17.39 -13.08
C SER A 48 -11.80 -17.62 -13.72
N ASP A 49 -12.35 -16.62 -14.41
CA ASP A 49 -13.58 -16.72 -15.18
C ASP A 49 -13.27 -17.47 -16.50
N ASN A 50 -12.88 -18.74 -16.39
CA ASN A 50 -12.88 -19.69 -17.50
C ASN A 50 -14.22 -20.43 -17.56
N ASN A 51 -15.33 -19.73 -17.35
CA ASN A 51 -16.66 -20.33 -17.48
C ASN A 51 -17.58 -19.42 -18.29
N ASN A 52 -17.48 -19.58 -19.61
CA ASN A 52 -18.53 -19.24 -20.57
C ASN A 52 -19.79 -20.03 -20.19
N ASN A 53 -20.62 -19.55 -19.28
CA ASN A 53 -22.03 -19.94 -19.23
C ASN A 53 -22.86 -18.88 -18.49
N ASN A 54 -23.73 -18.25 -19.28
CA ASN A 54 -24.80 -17.35 -18.89
C ASN A 54 -25.43 -17.72 -17.54
N ASN A 55 -25.26 -16.85 -16.54
CA ASN A 55 -26.20 -16.67 -15.44
C ASN A 55 -26.03 -15.25 -14.88
N ASN A 56 -26.93 -14.36 -15.30
CA ASN A 56 -27.04 -12.97 -14.86
C ASN A 56 -27.53 -12.91 -13.40
N ASN A 57 -26.67 -13.28 -12.44
CA ASN A 57 -26.71 -12.85 -11.03
C ASN A 57 -25.66 -13.59 -10.20
N LYS A 58 -24.38 -13.41 -10.53
CA LYS A 58 -23.29 -13.82 -9.64
C LYS A 58 -22.60 -12.60 -9.04
N ILE A 59 -23.29 -11.94 -8.11
CA ILE A 59 -22.64 -10.97 -7.21
C ILE A 59 -21.78 -11.79 -6.25
N ASN A 60 -20.56 -12.11 -6.69
CA ASN A 60 -19.54 -12.68 -5.83
C ASN A 60 -19.04 -11.58 -4.89
N ASN A 61 -19.62 -11.49 -3.70
CA ASN A 61 -19.14 -10.64 -2.60
C ASN A 61 -17.83 -11.20 -2.00
N GLU A 62 -16.87 -11.58 -2.83
CA GLU A 62 -15.56 -12.02 -2.35
C GLU A 62 -14.71 -10.78 -2.10
N GLY A 63 -14.48 -10.47 -0.83
CA GLY A 63 -13.63 -9.36 -0.40
C GLY A 63 -12.15 -9.58 -0.71
N SER A 64 -11.35 -8.53 -0.51
CA SER A 64 -9.89 -8.60 -0.61
C SER A 64 -9.31 -9.56 0.44
N TYR A 65 -8.17 -10.17 0.12
CA TYR A 65 -7.46 -11.12 1.00
C TYR A 65 -6.02 -10.67 1.19
N ILE A 66 -5.40 -11.14 2.29
CA ILE A 66 -4.00 -10.86 2.61
C ILE A 66 -3.13 -11.73 1.69
N ILE A 67 -2.28 -11.08 0.90
CA ILE A 67 -1.30 -11.74 0.03
C ILE A 67 0.10 -11.75 0.64
N GLU A 68 0.42 -10.76 1.47
CA GLU A 68 1.72 -10.65 2.14
C GLU A 68 1.54 -10.04 3.53
N GLN A 69 2.39 -10.46 4.46
CA GLN A 69 2.46 -9.93 5.81
C GLN A 69 3.91 -9.87 6.28
N GLY A 70 4.30 -8.76 6.90
CA GLY A 70 5.61 -8.65 7.52
C GLY A 70 6.00 -7.22 7.88
N THR A 71 7.26 -7.04 8.27
CA THR A 71 7.85 -5.71 8.41
C THR A 71 8.25 -5.15 7.04
N HIS A 72 8.46 -3.83 6.95
CA HIS A 72 8.97 -3.20 5.74
C HIS A 72 10.23 -3.90 5.20
N ASP A 73 11.22 -4.16 6.06
CA ASP A 73 12.49 -4.74 5.65
C ASP A 73 12.34 -6.18 5.16
N SER A 74 11.52 -6.99 5.83
CA SER A 74 11.27 -8.38 5.42
C SER A 74 10.54 -8.46 4.08
N LEU A 75 9.53 -7.60 3.87
CA LEU A 75 8.80 -7.55 2.60
C LEU A 75 9.67 -7.00 1.46
N MET A 76 10.57 -6.04 1.74
CA MET A 76 11.50 -5.51 0.74
C MET A 76 12.55 -6.51 0.27
N LYS A 77 12.90 -7.51 1.09
CA LYS A 77 13.85 -8.58 0.71
C LYS A 77 13.29 -9.47 -0.41
N ASN A 78 11.98 -9.66 -0.47
CA ASN A 78 11.34 -10.38 -1.57
C ASN A 78 11.22 -9.47 -2.79
N LYS A 79 12.21 -9.51 -3.70
CA LYS A 79 12.21 -8.69 -4.92
C LYS A 79 11.06 -9.00 -5.88
N ASN A 80 10.44 -10.18 -5.76
CA ASN A 80 9.28 -10.60 -6.54
C ASN A 80 7.95 -10.36 -5.79
N GLY A 81 8.00 -9.79 -4.59
CA GLY A 81 6.81 -9.47 -3.80
C GLY A 81 6.05 -8.27 -4.35
N ILE A 82 4.74 -8.30 -4.20
CA ILE A 82 3.82 -7.21 -4.51
C ILE A 82 4.16 -5.96 -3.70
N TYR A 83 4.51 -6.09 -2.42
CA TYR A 83 4.94 -4.92 -1.64
C TYR A 83 6.15 -4.20 -2.26
N HIS A 84 7.15 -4.98 -2.66
CA HIS A 84 8.36 -4.48 -3.32
C HIS A 84 8.02 -3.76 -4.63
N LEU A 85 7.14 -4.36 -5.44
CA LEU A 85 6.66 -3.77 -6.69
C LEU A 85 5.92 -2.44 -6.45
N MET A 86 5.03 -2.38 -5.46
CA MET A 86 4.28 -1.15 -5.13
C MET A 86 5.23 -0.02 -4.72
N ILE A 87 6.27 -0.29 -3.92
CA ILE A 87 7.30 0.69 -3.54
C ILE A 87 8.03 1.24 -4.77
N ASN A 88 8.43 0.36 -5.69
CA ASN A 88 9.14 0.77 -6.90
C ASN A 88 8.26 1.63 -7.79
N ASN A 89 6.98 1.26 -7.95
CA ASN A 89 6.02 2.04 -8.72
C ASN A 89 5.86 3.46 -8.15
N GLN A 90 5.74 3.61 -6.82
CA GLN A 90 5.64 4.93 -6.20
C GLN A 90 6.88 5.81 -6.42
N LYS A 91 8.09 5.23 -6.35
CA LYS A 91 9.35 5.96 -6.62
C LYS A 91 9.40 6.46 -8.07
N ILE A 92 8.95 5.64 -9.02
CA ILE A 92 8.89 6.00 -10.44
C ILE A 92 7.89 7.15 -10.64
N SER A 93 6.72 7.09 -9.98
CA SER A 93 5.73 8.18 -10.03
C SER A 93 6.31 9.51 -9.54
N SER A 94 7.03 9.50 -8.41
CA SER A 94 7.64 10.72 -7.87
C SER A 94 8.74 11.30 -8.77
N ASN A 95 9.58 10.45 -9.38
CA ASN A 95 10.66 10.90 -10.25
C ASN A 95 10.16 11.49 -11.57
N LYS A 96 9.06 10.96 -12.12
CA LYS A 96 8.47 11.46 -13.37
C LYS A 96 7.89 12.87 -13.20
N SER A 97 7.31 13.18 -12.05
CA SER A 97 6.82 14.52 -11.71
C SER A 97 7.94 15.57 -11.58
N SER A 98 9.13 15.18 -11.10
CA SER A 98 10.27 16.09 -10.97
C SER A 98 10.97 16.43 -12.30
N ASN A 99 10.95 15.54 -13.29
CA ASN A 99 11.59 15.79 -14.59
C ASN A 99 10.73 16.68 -15.52
N ASN A 100 9.41 16.66 -15.38
CA ASN A 100 8.51 17.48 -16.21
C ASN A 100 8.49 18.97 -15.80
N GLY A 101 9.08 19.33 -14.65
CA GLY A 101 9.16 20.72 -14.18
C GLY A 101 10.49 21.43 -14.47
N LYS A 102 11.45 20.76 -15.15
CA LYS A 102 12.80 21.30 -15.40
C LYS A 102 13.02 21.76 -16.85
N ILE A 103 11.97 21.73 -17.67
CA ILE A 103 11.96 22.19 -19.06
C ILE A 103 10.91 23.32 -19.18
N MET A 104 11.12 24.42 -18.46
CA MET A 104 10.51 25.74 -18.71
C MET A 104 11.48 26.80 -18.25
#